data_AF-A0A9Q3PF35-F1
#
_entry.id   AF-A0A9Q3PF35-F1
#
_cell.length_a   1.000
_cell.length_b   1.000
_cell.length_c   1.000
_cell.angle_alpha   90.00
_cell.angle_beta   90.00
_cell.angle_gamma   90.00
#
_symmetry.space_group_name_H-M   'P 1'
#
loop_
_entity.id
_entity.type
_entity.pdbx_description
1 polymer ?
#
loop_
_entity_poly.entity_id
_entity_poly.type
_entity_poly.pdbx_seq_one_letter_code
_entity_poly.pdbx_strand_id
1 'polypeptide(L)' 'MITKWANNSWKFNMENAVESAIFNSEKDKPLTWFLKQKDGLSALHPDMSDTMINMKILRKCGGELEHAIKCRGVEPC' A
#
# COMPACT_ATOMS: atom_id res chain seq x y z
N MET A 1 0.12 -21.61 2.34
CA MET A 1 -0.03 -21.69 0.87
C MET A 1 1.36 -21.58 0.26
N ILE A 2 1.80 -22.61 -0.48
CA ILE A 2 3.16 -22.67 -1.04
C ILE A 2 3.15 -22.03 -2.43
N THR A 3 3.87 -20.92 -2.57
CA THR A 3 4.10 -20.14 -3.79
C THR A 3 5.02 -20.90 -4.75
N LYS A 4 4.44 -21.76 -5.58
CA LYS A 4 5.13 -22.49 -6.66
C LYS A 4 5.92 -21.60 -7.66
N TRP A 5 5.73 -20.28 -7.63
CA TRP A 5 6.25 -19.34 -8.64
C TRP A 5 7.00 -18.13 -8.09
N ALA A 6 7.06 -17.94 -6.77
CA ALA A 6 7.77 -16.82 -6.16
C ALA A 6 9.26 -17.19 -6.00
N ASN A 7 10.01 -17.14 -7.09
CA ASN A 7 11.47 -17.18 -6.98
C ASN A 7 12.00 -15.86 -6.39
N ASN A 8 13.26 -15.85 -5.93
CA ASN A 8 13.86 -14.67 -5.29
C ASN A 8 13.78 -13.42 -6.17
N SER A 9 13.87 -13.57 -7.50
CA SER A 9 13.74 -12.47 -8.45
C SER A 9 12.32 -11.88 -8.48
N TRP A 10 11.29 -12.72 -8.44
CA TRP A 10 9.90 -12.26 -8.34
C TRP A 10 9.68 -11.47 -7.06
N LYS A 11 10.18 -11.98 -5.92
CA LYS A 11 10.05 -11.32 -4.63
C LYS A 11 10.72 -9.94 -4.65
N PHE A 12 11.96 -9.87 -5.12
CA PHE A 12 12.71 -8.63 -5.26
C PHE A 12 12.01 -7.61 -6.17
N ASN A 13 11.50 -8.04 -7.32
CA ASN A 13 10.78 -7.16 -8.24
C ASN A 13 9.47 -6.64 -7.64
N MET A 14 8.75 -7.48 -6.91
CA MET A 14 7.51 -7.10 -6.24
C MET A 14 7.77 -6.12 -5.09
N GLU A 15 8.80 -6.39 -4.27
CA GLU A 15 9.23 -5.48 -3.19
C GLU A 15 9.56 -4.09 -3.75
N ASN A 16 10.38 -4.02 -4.80
CA ASN A 16 10.69 -2.76 -5.47
C ASN A 16 9.47 -2.05 -6.06
N ALA A 17 8.54 -2.81 -6.67
CA ALA A 17 7.33 -2.24 -7.26
C ALA A 17 6.39 -1.63 -6.21
N VAL A 18 6.24 -2.29 -5.05
CA VAL A 18 5.44 -1.78 -3.92
C VAL A 18 6.16 -0.62 -3.22
N GLU A 19 7.48 -0.69 -3.07
CA GLU A 19 8.24 0.34 -2.38
C GLU A 19 8.35 1.64 -3.19
N SER A 20 8.54 1.56 -4.50
CA SER A 20 8.64 2.75 -5.37
C SER A 20 7.29 3.39 -5.72
N ALA A 21 6.18 2.69 -5.48
CA ALA A 21 4.85 3.22 -5.75
C ALA A 21 4.41 4.24 -4.71
N ILE A 22 4.66 5.53 -4.99
CA ILE A 22 4.09 6.67 -4.27
C ILE A 22 2.76 7.04 -4.94
N PHE A 23 1.73 7.34 -4.15
CA PHE A 23 0.43 7.75 -4.70
C PHE A 23 0.50 9.16 -5.29
N ASN A 24 -0.01 9.31 -6.51
CA ASN A 24 -0.14 10.59 -7.19
C ASN A 24 -1.62 10.86 -7.56
N SER A 25 -2.21 11.88 -6.95
CA SER A 25 -3.63 12.21 -7.15
C SER A 25 -4.01 12.66 -8.56
N GLU A 26 -3.04 13.12 -9.37
CA GLU A 26 -3.28 13.55 -10.75
C GLU A 26 -3.22 12.37 -11.73
N LYS A 27 -2.48 11.31 -11.39
CA LYS A 27 -2.17 10.19 -12.29
C LYS A 27 -2.89 8.90 -11.91
N ASP A 28 -3.08 8.67 -10.62
CA ASP A 28 -3.57 7.41 -10.09
C ASP A 28 -5.07 7.46 -9.77
N LYS A 29 -5.77 6.37 -10.10
CA LYS A 29 -7.13 6.14 -9.60
C LYS A 29 -7.02 5.57 -8.18
N PRO A 30 -7.58 6.24 -7.14
CA PRO A 30 -7.35 5.88 -5.74
C PRO A 30 -7.62 4.41 -5.42
N LEU A 31 -8.80 3.91 -5.80
CA LEU A 31 -9.20 2.53 -5.52
C LEU A 31 -8.30 1.50 -6.21
N THR A 32 -8.00 1.71 -7.49
CA THR A 32 -7.16 0.80 -8.28
C THR A 32 -5.74 0.76 -7.73
N TRP A 33 -5.18 1.92 -7.40
CA TRP A 33 -3.85 2.02 -6.83
C TRP A 33 -3.81 1.36 -5.44
N PHE A 34 -4.79 1.63 -4.58
CA PHE A 34 -4.90 1.02 -3.26
C PHE A 34 -4.95 -0.51 -3.33
N LEU A 35 -5.83 -1.06 -4.17
CA LEU A 35 -5.98 -2.51 -4.32
C LEU A 35 -4.66 -3.15 -4.81
N LYS A 36 -3.97 -2.51 -5.75
CA LYS A 36 -2.66 -2.99 -6.22
C LYS A 36 -1.62 -3.04 -5.10
N GLN A 37 -1.55 -2.03 -4.25
CA GLN A 37 -0.63 -2.03 -3.11
C GLN A 37 -1.02 -3.07 -2.05
N LYS A 38 -2.33 -3.19 -1.77
CA LYS A 38 -2.86 -4.17 -0.80
C LYS A 38 -2.54 -5.60 -1.24
N ASP A 39 -2.78 -5.92 -2.50
CA ASP A 39 -2.54 -7.26 -3.04
C ASP A 39 -1.04 -7.58 -3.05
N GLY A 40 -0.19 -6.61 -3.43
CA GLY A 40 1.27 -6.76 -3.40
C GLY A 40 1.80 -7.00 -1.99
N LEU A 41 1.37 -6.20 -1.01
CA LEU A 41 1.76 -6.36 0.40
C LEU A 41 1.25 -7.68 0.99
N SER A 42 0.02 -8.09 0.66
CA SER A 42 -0.56 -9.36 1.12
C SER A 42 0.20 -10.56 0.52
N ALA A 43 0.66 -10.45 -0.72
CA ALA A 43 1.45 -11.49 -1.37
C ALA A 43 2.88 -11.59 -0.80
N LEU A 44 3.49 -10.46 -0.43
CA LEU A 44 4.83 -10.40 0.19
C LEU A 44 4.82 -10.77 1.67
N HIS A 45 3.74 -10.45 2.38
CA HIS A 45 3.60 -10.57 3.82
C HIS A 45 2.23 -11.13 4.19
N PRO A 46 1.98 -12.44 3.95
CA PRO A 46 0.66 -13.05 4.18
C PRO A 46 0.23 -13.02 5.65
N ASP A 47 1.16 -12.90 6.59
CA ASP A 47 0.90 -12.85 8.03
C ASP A 47 0.73 -11.39 8.55
N MET A 48 0.83 -10.39 7.68
CA MET A 48 0.68 -9.00 8.05
C MET A 48 -0.80 -8.65 8.24
N SER A 49 -1.13 -7.96 9.33
CA SER A 49 -2.51 -7.52 9.57
C SER A 49 -2.96 -6.46 8.58
N ASP A 50 -4.26 -6.44 8.27
CA ASP A 50 -4.87 -5.42 7.41
C ASP A 50 -4.57 -4.00 7.89
N THR A 51 -4.58 -3.77 9.21
CA THR A 51 -4.22 -2.47 9.79
C THR A 51 -2.79 -2.06 9.42
N MET A 52 -1.83 -2.99 9.51
CA MET A 52 -0.43 -2.70 9.17
C MET A 52 -0.25 -2.47 7.66
N ILE A 53 -0.95 -3.25 6.82
CA ILE A 53 -1.01 -3.04 5.37
C ILE A 53 -1.54 -1.63 5.07
N ASN A 54 -2.69 -1.26 5.63
CA ASN A 54 -3.29 0.05 5.43
C ASN A 54 -2.38 1.19 5.88
N MET A 55 -1.69 1.05 7.02
CA MET A 55 -0.74 2.06 7.49
C MET A 55 0.48 2.20 6.57
N LYS A 56 0.99 1.09 6.00
CA LYS A 56 2.06 1.14 4.99
C LYS A 56 1.60 1.87 3.73
N ILE A 57 0.38 1.59 3.26
CA ILE A 57 -0.21 2.26 2.09
C ILE A 57 -0.42 3.75 2.38
N LEU A 58 -0.92 4.11 3.55
CA LEU A 58 -1.15 5.50 3.94
C LEU A 58 0.14 6.33 3.93
N ARG A 59 1.28 5.76 4.36
CA ARG A 59 2.59 6.45 4.31
C ARG A 59 3.10 6.71 2.89
N LYS A 60 2.53 6.05 1.88
CA LYS A 60 2.83 6.27 0.46
C LYS A 60 1.95 7.39 -0.13
N CYS A 61 0.96 7.87 0.62
CA CYS A 61 0.28 9.12 0.34
C CYS A 61 1.19 10.28 0.79
N GLY A 62 1.38 11.29 -0.04
CA GLY A 62 2.16 12.47 0.33
C GLY A 62 1.64 13.15 1.60
N GLY A 63 2.50 13.89 2.31
CA GLY A 63 2.22 14.40 3.65
C GLY A 63 0.93 15.22 3.77
N GLU A 64 0.58 16.04 2.77
CA GLU A 64 -0.68 16.80 2.78
C GLU A 64 -1.91 15.89 2.70
N LEU A 65 -1.85 14.83 1.88
CA LEU A 65 -2.94 13.86 1.74
C LEU A 65 -3.05 12.98 2.99
N GLU A 66 -1.93 12.50 3.53
CA GLU A 66 -1.91 11.74 4.78
C GLU A 66 -2.47 12.59 5.94
N HIS A 67 -2.08 13.86 6.02
CA HIS A 67 -2.60 14.81 7.01
C HIS A 67 -4.11 15.01 6.85
N ALA A 68 -4.59 15.29 5.63
CA ALA A 68 -6.01 15.47 5.36
C ALA A 68 -6.86 14.24 5.73
N ILE A 69 -6.35 13.03 5.45
CA ILE A 69 -7.04 11.78 5.81
C ILE A 69 -7.12 11.62 7.33
N LYS A 70 -6.03 11.87 8.06
CA LYS A 70 -6.00 11.77 9.52
C LYS A 70 -6.89 12.81 10.20
N CYS A 71 -6.92 14.03 9.69
CA CYS A 71 -7.73 15.12 10.25
C CYS A 71 -9.23 14.94 10.00
N ARG A 72 -9.64 14.31 8.89
CA ARG A 72 -11.06 14.00 8.61
C ARG A 72 -11.68 12.99 9.59
N GLY A 73 -10.85 12.25 10.34
CA GLY A 73 -11.32 11.33 11.39
C GLY A 73 -11.59 12.00 12.74
N VAL A 74 -11.33 13.31 12.87
CA VAL A 74 -11.69 14.10 14.05
C VAL A 74 -13.00 14.80 13.75
N GLU A 75 -14.12 14.28 14.25
CA GLU A 75 -15.34 15.08 14.31
C GLU A 75 -15.02 16.36 15.11
N PRO A 76 -15.35 17.56 14.59
CA PRO A 76 -15.33 18.75 15.44
C PRO A 76 -16.40 18.56 16.52
N CYS A 77 -16.02 18.78 17.78
CA CYS A 77 -16.95 18.75 18.90
C CYS A 77 -18.00 19.87 18.82
#